data_AF-B7AV03-F1
#
_entry.id   AF-B7AV03-F1
#
_cell.length_a   1.000
_cell.length_b   1.000
_cell.length_c   1.000
_cell.angle_alpha   90.00
_cell.angle_beta   90.00
_cell.angle_gamma   90.00
#
_symmetry.space_group_name_H-M   'P 1'
#
loop_
_entity.id
_entity.type
_entity.pdbx_description
1 polymer ?
#
loop_
_entity_poly.entity_id
_entity_poly.type
_entity_poly.pdbx_seq_one_letter_code
_entity_poly.pdbx_strand_id
1 'polypeptide(L)'
;MLNIAVCDDSRTDVEMLESAFDKLAQYQFSYEVYFTAKELLKHVIDYGEMYHLYIFDIEMPEMNGLQLAKEIRKIDAKALFVFLTGYTQYVMDVF
;
A
#
# COMPACT_ATOMS: atom_id res chain seq x y z
N MET A 1 12.59 12.35 4.54
CA MET A 1 11.28 11.97 5.09
C MET A 1 10.74 10.88 4.20
N LEU A 2 10.46 9.71 4.75
CA LEU A 2 9.95 8.56 4.00
C LEU A 2 8.44 8.74 3.81
N ASN A 3 7.96 8.77 2.56
CA ASN A 3 6.53 8.85 2.26
C ASN A 3 6.00 7.45 1.93
N ILE A 4 4.96 7.03 2.64
CA ILE A 4 4.36 5.70 2.56
C ILE A 4 2.92 5.80 2.06
N ALA A 5 2.52 4.96 1.11
CA ALA A 5 1.11 4.74 0.80
C ALA A 5 0.63 3.45 1.47
N VAL A 6 -0.52 3.52 2.14
CA VAL A 6 -1.24 2.36 2.68
C VAL A 6 -2.51 2.17 1.87
N CYS A 7 -2.78 0.97 1.38
CA CYS A 7 -4.03 0.63 0.70
C CYS A 7 -4.64 -0.63 1.29
N ASP A 8 -5.77 -0.48 1.98
CA ASP A 8 -6.48 -1.55 2.68
C ASP A 8 -7.96 -1.15 2.80
N ASP A 9 -8.90 -2.02 2.42
CA ASP A 9 -10.34 -1.72 2.50
C ASP A 9 -10.92 -1.90 3.92
N SER A 10 -10.15 -2.51 4.82
CA SER A 10 -10.50 -2.69 6.23
C SER A 10 -10.03 -1.52 7.09
N ARG A 11 -10.98 -0.71 7.57
CA ARG A 11 -10.72 0.37 8.53
C ARG A 11 -10.04 -0.13 9.81
N THR A 12 -10.41 -1.31 10.27
CA THR A 12 -9.84 -1.91 11.49
C THR A 12 -8.35 -2.23 11.29
N ASP A 13 -7.97 -2.76 10.13
CA ASP A 13 -6.58 -3.10 9.84
C ASP A 13 -5.73 -1.84 9.65
N VAL A 14 -6.29 -0.81 9.02
CA VAL A 14 -5.69 0.53 8.98
C VAL A 14 -5.45 1.07 10.40
N GLU A 15 -6.45 1.08 11.28
CA GLU A 15 -6.31 1.58 12.66
C GLU A 15 -5.22 0.83 13.45
N MET A 16 -5.08 -0.48 13.22
CA MET A 16 -4.00 -1.28 13.80
C MET A 16 -2.63 -0.90 13.24
N LEU A 17 -2.53 -0.63 11.93
CA LEU A 17 -1.30 -0.17 11.30
C LEU A 17 -0.89 1.23 11.78
N GLU A 18 -1.85 2.15 11.92
CA GLU A 18 -1.61 3.48 12.49
C GLU A 18 -1.09 3.38 13.93
N SER A 19 -1.69 2.52 14.75
CA SER A 19 -1.20 2.22 16.10
C SER A 19 0.22 1.63 16.11
N ALA A 20 0.64 0.96 15.04
CA ALA A 20 2.00 0.49 14.86
C ALA A 20 2.94 1.63 14.43
N PHE A 21 2.49 2.52 13.53
CA PHE A 21 3.22 3.73 13.14
C PHE A 21 3.46 4.69 14.30
N ASP A 22 2.52 4.83 15.23
CA ASP A 22 2.69 5.63 16.45
C ASP A 22 3.90 5.16 17.28
N LYS A 23 4.13 3.85 17.34
CA LYS A 23 5.30 3.26 18.04
C LYS A 23 6.62 3.51 17.30
N LEU A 24 6.54 3.95 16.05
CA LEU A 24 7.67 4.29 15.19
C LEU A 24 7.85 5.81 15.04
N ALA A 25 7.12 6.63 15.79
CA ALA A 25 7.12 8.10 15.68
C ALA A 25 8.51 8.75 15.83
N GLN A 26 9.52 8.06 16.39
CA GLN A 26 10.90 8.54 16.39
C GLN A 26 11.54 8.62 14.99
N TYR A 27 10.99 7.92 13.99
CA TYR A 27 11.49 7.93 12.63
C TYR A 27 10.77 8.98 11.79
N GLN A 28 11.48 9.58 10.83
CA GLN A 28 10.90 10.60 9.95
C GLN A 28 10.20 9.98 8.74
N PHE A 29 8.92 9.67 8.90
CA PHE A 29 8.05 9.25 7.81
C PHE A 29 6.68 9.94 7.88
N SER A 30 6.01 10.02 6.74
CA SER A 30 4.61 10.36 6.61
C SER A 30 3.92 9.24 5.84
N TYR A 31 2.63 9.07 6.08
CA TYR A 31 1.84 8.07 5.37
C TYR A 31 0.50 8.65 4.95
N GLU A 32 -0.04 8.11 3.86
CA GLU A 32 -1.39 8.39 3.38
C GLU A 32 -2.15 7.08 3.21
N VAL A 33 -3.44 7.09 3.55
CA VAL A 33 -4.29 5.91 3.57
C VAL A 33 -5.31 6.01 2.44
N TYR A 34 -5.45 4.90 1.72
CA TYR A 34 -6.40 4.69 0.65
C TYR A 34 -7.25 3.46 0.97
N PHE A 35 -8.56 3.54 0.74
CA PHE A 35 -9.47 2.42 1.04
C PHE A 35 -9.86 1.62 -0.20
N THR A 36 -9.39 2.04 -1.38
CA THR A 36 -9.58 1.29 -2.62
C THR A 36 -8.34 1.39 -3.50
N ALA A 37 -8.01 0.30 -4.18
CA ALA A 37 -6.90 0.27 -5.13
C ALA A 37 -7.03 1.34 -6.24
N LYS A 38 -8.26 1.63 -6.65
CA LYS A 38 -8.55 2.63 -7.68
C LYS A 38 -8.22 4.06 -7.24
N GLU A 39 -8.48 4.40 -5.98
CA GLU A 39 -8.17 5.71 -5.41
C GLU A 39 -6.66 5.96 -5.41
N LEU A 40 -5.88 4.99 -4.90
CA LEU A 40 -4.43 5.07 -4.90
C LEU A 40 -3.86 5.10 -6.32
N LEU A 41 -4.31 4.22 -7.22
CA LEU A 41 -3.81 4.18 -8.59
C LEU A 41 -4.08 5.51 -9.32
N LYS A 42 -5.27 6.08 -9.12
CA LYS A 42 -5.61 7.39 -9.67
C LYS A 42 -4.69 8.48 -9.12
N HIS A 43 -4.42 8.49 -7.81
CA HIS A 43 -3.51 9.45 -7.21
C HIS A 43 -2.11 9.38 -7.83
N VAL A 44 -1.55 8.18 -7.95
CA VAL A 44 -0.23 7.96 -8.55
C VAL A 44 -0.18 8.44 -10.01
N ILE A 45 -1.24 8.19 -10.79
CA ILE A 45 -1.31 8.60 -12.20
C ILE A 45 -1.48 10.12 -12.35
N ASP A 46 -2.41 10.72 -11.59
CA ASP A 46 -2.82 12.12 -11.79
C ASP A 46 -1.76 13.10 -11.26
N TYR A 47 -1.12 12.79 -10.13
CA TYR A 47 -0.17 13.70 -9.49
C TYR A 47 1.28 13.36 -9.79
N GLY A 48 1.57 12.16 -10.30
CA GLY A 48 2.94 11.68 -10.50
C GLY A 48 3.75 11.58 -9.20
N GLU A 49 3.08 11.69 -8.05
CA GLU A 49 3.70 11.55 -6.73
C GLU A 49 3.93 10.07 -6.45
N MET A 50 5.20 9.69 -6.42
CA MET A 50 5.62 8.33 -6.14
C MET A 50 5.92 8.22 -4.64
N TYR A 51 5.32 7.21 -4.01
CA TYR A 51 5.66 6.85 -2.64
C TYR A 51 6.95 6.05 -2.62
N HIS A 52 7.71 6.17 -1.54
CA HIS A 52 8.94 5.40 -1.39
C HIS A 52 8.65 3.95 -1.01
N LEU A 53 7.51 3.72 -0.34
CA LEU A 53 7.03 2.44 0.13
C LEU A 53 5.52 2.40 -0.02
N TYR A 54 5.03 1.26 -0.49
CA TYR A 54 3.62 0.96 -0.60
C TYR A 54 3.31 -0.26 0.28
N ILE A 55 2.30 -0.16 1.13
CA ILE A 55 1.81 -1.23 1.99
C ILE A 55 0.39 -1.58 1.54
N PHE A 56 0.17 -2.80 1.10
CA PHE A 56 -1.12 -3.25 0.55
C PHE A 56 -1.68 -4.42 1.34
N ASP A 57 -3.00 -4.42 1.57
CA ASP A 57 -3.70 -5.70 1.63
C ASP A 57 -3.76 -6.33 0.23
N ILE A 58 -3.82 -7.66 0.19
CA ILE A 58 -3.98 -8.39 -1.08
C ILE A 58 -5.47 -8.49 -1.44
N GLU A 59 -6.36 -8.79 -0.51
CA GLU A 59 -7.78 -9.09 -0.80
C GLU A 59 -8.69 -7.86 -0.76
N MET A 60 -8.48 -6.94 -1.69
CA MET A 60 -9.36 -5.78 -1.85
C MET A 60 -10.44 -5.99 -2.93
N PRO A 61 -11.63 -5.38 -2.78
CA PRO A 61 -12.68 -5.40 -3.82
C PRO A 61 -12.22 -4.78 -5.14
N GLU A 62 -12.80 -5.27 -6.24
CA GLU A 62 -12.59 -4.85 -7.64
C GLU A 62 -11.17 -5.08 -8.20
N MET A 63 -10.14 -4.67 -7.47
CA MET A 63 -8.73 -4.82 -7.83
C MET A 63 -7.93 -5.19 -6.60
N ASN A 64 -7.28 -6.36 -6.66
CA ASN A 64 -6.49 -6.88 -5.56
C ASN A 64 -5.12 -6.20 -5.45
N GLY A 65 -4.44 -6.33 -4.31
CA GLY A 65 -3.15 -5.67 -4.05
C GLY A 65 -2.05 -6.04 -5.05
N LEU A 66 -2.05 -7.29 -5.56
CA LEU A 66 -1.07 -7.74 -6.55
C LEU A 66 -1.30 -7.09 -7.92
N GLN A 67 -2.56 -6.92 -8.34
CA GLN A 67 -2.93 -6.20 -9.56
C GLN A 67 -2.55 -4.72 -9.43
N LEU A 68 -2.85 -4.10 -8.29
CA LEU A 68 -2.46 -2.71 -8.01
C LEU A 68 -0.95 -2.52 -8.09
N ALA A 69 -0.17 -3.39 -7.45
CA ALA A 69 1.29 -3.38 -7.51
C ALA A 69 1.81 -3.51 -8.94
N LYS A 70 1.19 -4.36 -9.78
CA LYS A 70 1.54 -4.50 -11.20
C LYS A 70 1.28 -3.21 -11.98
N GLU A 71 0.16 -2.53 -11.75
CA GLU A 71 -0.13 -1.25 -12.41
C GLU A 71 0.84 -0.15 -11.96
N ILE A 72 1.10 -0.04 -10.65
CA ILE A 72 2.08 0.93 -10.12
C ILE A 72 3.49 0.65 -10.66
N ARG A 73 3.90 -0.63 -10.77
CA ARG A 73 5.22 -1.01 -11.31
C ARG A 73 5.44 -0.55 -12.76
N LYS A 74 4.38 -0.44 -13.57
CA LYS A 74 4.48 0.08 -14.95
C LYS A 74 4.83 1.57 -14.97
N ILE A 75 4.47 2.30 -13.92
CA ILE A 75 4.70 3.74 -13.75
C ILE A 75 6.04 3.96 -13.02
N ASP A 76 6.24 3.26 -11.90
CA ASP A 76 7.46 3.27 -11.11
C ASP A 76 8.09 1.87 -11.03
N ALA A 77 9.07 1.64 -11.89
CA ALA A 77 9.81 0.38 -11.94
C ALA A 77 10.60 0.10 -10.64
N LYS A 78 10.81 1.09 -9.77
CA LYS A 78 11.57 0.98 -8.51
C LYS A 78 10.69 0.94 -7.26
N ALA A 79 9.37 0.99 -7.41
CA ALA A 79 8.45 0.96 -6.29
C ALA A 79 8.74 -0.22 -5.35
N LEU A 80 8.74 0.05 -4.05
CA LEU A 80 8.87 -0.97 -3.00
C LEU A 80 7.48 -1.32 -2.48
N PHE A 81 7.17 -2.60 -2.46
CA PHE A 81 5.88 -3.13 -2.01
C PHE A 81 6.08 -4.00 -0.77
N VAL A 82 5.20 -3.81 0.21
CA VAL A 82 5.02 -4.69 1.36
C VAL A 82 3.56 -5.13 1.35
N PHE A 83 3.33 -6.43 1.35
CA PHE A 83 1.98 -6.98 1.41
C PHE A 83 1.69 -7.45 2.83
N LEU A 84 0.59 -6.98 3.42
CA LEU A 84 0.06 -7.41 4.70
C LEU A 84 -1.22 -8.17 4.42
N THR A 85 -1.23 -9.49 4.65
CA THR A 85 -2.44 -10.29 4.41
C THR A 85 -2.57 -11.40 5.44
N GLY A 86 -3.81 -11.72 5.81
CA GLY A 86 -4.13 -12.87 6.66
C GLY A 86 -4.03 -14.22 5.95
N TYR A 87 -3.87 -14.24 4.63
CA TYR A 87 -3.95 -15.45 3.81
C TYR A 87 -2.58 -15.90 3.33
N THR A 88 -2.10 -17.00 3.89
CA THR A 88 -0.78 -17.57 3.58
C THR A 88 -0.63 -18.03 2.13
N GLN A 89 -1.73 -18.30 1.43
CA GLN A 89 -1.72 -18.81 0.06
C GLN A 89 -1.13 -17.82 -0.96
N TYR A 90 -1.29 -16.51 -0.73
CA TYR A 90 -0.80 -15.49 -1.65
C TYR A 90 0.72 -15.27 -1.59
N VAL A 91 1.42 -15.85 -0.61
CA VAL A 91 2.89 -15.73 -0.52
C VAL A 91 3.58 -16.25 -1.78
N MET A 92 3.01 -17.27 -2.44
CA MET A 92 3.56 -17.83 -3.68
C MET A 92 3.31 -16.94 -4.90
N ASP A 93 2.31 -16.05 -4.85
CA ASP A 93 1.89 -15.20 -5.98
C ASP A 93 2.61 -13.84 -6.03
N VAL A 94 3.44 -13.54 -5.03
CA VAL A 94 4.20 -12.28 -4.89
C VAL A 94 5.51 -12.28 -5.70
N PHE A 95 5.98 -13.44 -6.18
CA PHE A 95 7.22 -13.61 -6.95
C PHE A 95 7.01 -13.50 -8.47
#